data_AF-A0A820IH85-F1
#
_entry.id   AF-A0A820IH85-F1
#
_cell.length_a   1.000
_cell.length_b   1.000
_cell.length_c   1.000
_cell.angle_alpha   90.00
_cell.angle_beta   90.00
_cell.angle_gamma   90.00
#
_symmetry.space_group_name_H-M   'P 1'
#
loop_
_entity.id
_entity.type
_entity.pdbx_description
1 polymer ?
#
loop_
_entity_poly.entity_id
_entity_poly.type
_entity_poly.pdbx_seq_one_letter_code
_entity_poly.pdbx_strand_id
1 'polypeptide(L)'
;MSSEANNFYEYTSALSSEIAIPYPIRFWIMLLFYIPSVICSLFIFYNFIVQRTLRQALYNHIILLLLIINFIVQLTNIPWILNYYRLGYVWLQNPFFCLTWTVTDEGLFITITVLFAWATIERHILIFHDRLVSTKYKLIFFHYLPTVI
;
A
#
# COMPACT_ATOMS: atom_id res chain seq x y z
N MET A 1 0.64 46.23 4.94
CA MET A 1 1.15 45.02 4.25
C MET A 1 1.56 43.88 5.18
N SER A 2 2.13 44.11 6.38
CA SER A 2 2.44 43.01 7.34
C SER A 2 1.24 42.52 8.18
N SER A 3 0.22 43.35 8.40
CA SER A 3 -0.95 42.99 9.22
C SER A 3 -1.99 42.13 8.48
N GLU A 4 -2.15 42.30 7.17
CA GLU A 4 -3.12 41.53 6.36
C GLU A 4 -2.64 40.10 6.12
N ALA A 5 -1.32 39.90 6.01
CA ALA A 5 -0.72 38.58 5.91
C ALA A 5 -0.94 37.76 7.19
N ASN A 6 -0.73 38.36 8.37
CA ASN A 6 -0.95 37.69 9.65
C ASN A 6 -2.41 37.27 9.85
N ASN A 7 -3.36 38.14 9.50
CA ASN A 7 -4.78 37.81 9.56
C ASN A 7 -5.15 36.71 8.56
N PHE A 8 -4.57 36.70 7.37
CA PHE A 8 -4.79 35.62 6.40
C PHE A 8 -4.27 34.28 6.91
N TYR A 9 -3.07 34.21 7.51
CA TYR A 9 -2.55 32.98 8.11
C TYR A 9 -3.38 32.52 9.31
N GLU A 10 -3.86 33.45 10.14
CA GLU A 10 -4.71 33.16 11.30
C GLU A 10 -6.07 32.60 10.85
N TYR A 11 -6.71 33.19 9.83
CA TYR A 11 -7.93 32.67 9.21
C TYR A 11 -7.72 31.32 8.52
N THR A 12 -6.60 31.13 7.82
CA THR A 12 -6.31 29.84 7.16
C THR A 12 -6.06 28.74 8.20
N SER A 13 -5.39 29.08 9.30
CA SER A 13 -5.17 28.18 10.43
C SER A 13 -6.48 27.82 11.15
N ALA A 14 -7.36 28.80 11.38
CA ALA A 14 -8.67 28.60 11.99
C ALA A 14 -9.60 27.77 11.09
N LEU A 15 -9.65 28.06 9.78
CA LEU A 15 -10.45 27.30 8.82
C LEU A 15 -9.95 25.85 8.66
N SER A 16 -8.63 25.65 8.70
CA SER A 16 -8.06 24.30 8.70
C SER A 16 -8.38 23.50 9.97
N SER A 17 -8.59 24.20 11.10
CA SER A 17 -9.02 23.58 12.36
C SER A 17 -10.53 23.28 12.42
N GLU A 18 -11.37 24.07 11.73
CA GLU A 18 -12.83 23.89 11.74
C GLU A 18 -13.33 22.76 10.80
N ILE A 19 -12.55 22.36 9.78
CA ILE A 19 -12.92 21.28 8.84
C ILE A 19 -12.16 19.97 9.13
N ALA A 20 -11.30 19.94 10.16
CA ALA A 20 -10.56 18.74 10.53
C ALA A 20 -11.49 17.71 11.19
N ILE A 21 -11.82 16.63 10.47
CA ILE A 21 -12.56 15.48 11.03
C ILE A 21 -11.86 15.06 12.34
N PRO A 22 -12.58 15.03 13.48
CA PRO A 22 -11.96 14.76 14.78
C PRO A 22 -11.36 13.35 14.82
N TYR A 23 -10.26 13.19 15.54
CA TYR A 23 -9.50 11.93 15.61
C TYR A 23 -10.32 10.68 15.95
N PRO A 24 -11.30 10.72 16.88
CA PRO A 24 -12.13 9.56 17.17
C PRO A 24 -12.96 9.09 15.97
N ILE A 25 -13.46 10.01 15.14
CA ILE A 25 -14.23 9.66 13.94
C ILE A 25 -13.31 8.98 12.91
N ARG A 26 -12.10 9.51 12.70
CA ARG A 26 -11.10 8.87 11.81
C ARG A 26 -10.73 7.47 12.29
N PHE A 27 -10.54 7.30 13.60
CA PHE A 27 -10.25 6.01 14.22
C PHE A 27 -11.35 4.98 13.93
N TRP A 28 -12.62 5.31 14.21
CA TRP A 28 -13.72 4.38 14.03
C TRP A 28 -13.97 4.04 12.56
N ILE A 29 -13.88 5.02 11.67
CA ILE A 29 -14.00 4.79 10.22
C ILE A 29 -12.87 3.86 9.76
N MET A 30 -11.62 4.15 10.12
CA MET A 30 -10.50 3.27 9.74
C MET A 30 -10.67 1.86 10.30
N LEU A 31 -11.06 1.72 11.57
CA LEU A 31 -11.26 0.42 12.21
C LEU A 31 -12.35 -0.40 11.49
N LEU A 32 -13.46 0.26 11.13
CA LEU A 32 -14.58 -0.37 10.42
C LEU A 32 -14.17 -0.96 9.07
N PHE A 33 -13.31 -0.28 8.31
CA PHE A 33 -12.82 -0.77 7.02
C PHE A 33 -11.63 -1.74 7.16
N TYR A 34 -10.83 -1.57 8.22
CA TYR A 34 -9.65 -2.38 8.46
C TYR A 34 -9.99 -3.84 8.77
N ILE A 35 -10.94 -4.08 9.68
CA ILE A 35 -11.36 -5.44 10.06
C ILE A 35 -11.79 -6.29 8.84
N PRO A 36 -12.73 -5.86 7.99
CA PRO A 36 -13.12 -6.63 6.81
C PRO A 36 -11.98 -6.74 5.80
N SER A 37 -11.14 -5.71 5.63
CA SER A 37 -9.97 -5.78 4.76
C SER A 37 -9.02 -6.91 5.17
N VAL A 38 -8.68 -7.00 6.46
CA VAL A 38 -7.79 -8.05 6.98
C VAL A 38 -8.41 -9.44 6.79
N ILE A 39 -9.71 -9.59 7.05
CA ILE A 39 -10.42 -10.87 6.83
C ILE A 39 -10.38 -11.26 5.36
N CYS A 40 -10.65 -10.33 4.44
CA CYS A 40 -10.57 -10.57 3.00
C CYS A 40 -9.14 -10.95 2.56
N SER A 41 -8.13 -10.21 3.02
CA SER A 41 -6.73 -10.51 2.70
C SER A 41 -6.30 -11.89 3.21
N LEU A 42 -6.70 -12.26 4.43
CA LEU A 42 -6.45 -13.61 4.98
C LEU A 42 -7.17 -14.70 4.19
N PHE A 43 -8.42 -14.46 3.78
CA PHE A 43 -9.17 -15.42 2.96
C PHE A 43 -8.50 -15.65 1.60
N ILE A 44 -8.05 -14.58 0.93
CA ILE A 44 -7.34 -14.70 -0.35
C ILE A 44 -6.01 -15.43 -0.15
N PHE A 45 -5.24 -15.07 0.88
CA PHE A 45 -3.97 -15.71 1.18
C PHE A 45 -4.14 -17.21 1.48
N TYR A 46 -5.16 -17.57 2.26
CA TYR A 46 -5.50 -18.95 2.55
C TYR A 46 -5.86 -19.74 1.27
N ASN A 47 -6.76 -19.21 0.45
CA ASN A 47 -7.14 -19.87 -0.80
C ASN A 47 -5.95 -20.06 -1.74
N PHE A 48 -5.04 -19.09 -1.77
CA PHE A 48 -3.82 -19.15 -2.56
C PHE A 48 -2.86 -20.24 -2.07
N ILE A 49 -2.70 -20.40 -0.75
CA ILE A 49 -1.88 -21.46 -0.16
C ILE A 49 -2.52 -22.84 -0.38
N VAL A 50 -3.83 -22.97 -0.31
CA VAL A 50 -4.50 -24.27 -0.44
C VAL A 50 -4.48 -24.77 -1.89
N GLN A 51 -4.72 -23.89 -2.88
CA GLN A 51 -4.85 -24.29 -4.27
C GLN A 51 -3.49 -24.41 -4.97
N ARG A 52 -3.04 -25.65 -5.22
CA ARG A 52 -1.75 -25.93 -5.89
C ARG A 52 -1.67 -25.42 -7.32
N THR A 53 -2.79 -25.40 -8.04
CA THR A 53 -2.92 -24.91 -9.43
C THR A 53 -2.63 -23.42 -9.55
N LEU A 54 -3.00 -22.62 -8.54
CA LEU A 54 -2.63 -21.20 -8.52
C LEU A 54 -1.13 -20.99 -8.31
N ARG A 55 -0.41 -21.88 -7.62
CA ARG A 55 1.02 -21.69 -7.36
C ARG A 55 1.94 -21.98 -8.55
N GLN A 56 1.47 -22.68 -9.58
CA GLN A 56 2.30 -23.12 -10.71
C GLN A 56 2.31 -22.17 -11.90
N ALA A 57 1.39 -21.21 -11.96
CA ALA A 57 1.40 -20.20 -13.02
C ALA A 57 2.31 -19.03 -12.61
N LEU A 58 3.28 -18.68 -13.48
CA LEU A 58 4.24 -17.60 -13.24
C LEU A 58 3.58 -16.26 -12.89
N TYR A 59 2.44 -15.94 -13.51
CA TYR A 59 1.61 -14.77 -13.21
C TYR A 59 1.15 -14.67 -11.75
N ASN A 60 0.92 -15.81 -11.13
CA ASN A 60 0.42 -15.85 -9.77
C ASN A 60 1.53 -15.55 -8.77
N HIS A 61 2.82 -15.58 -9.16
CA HIS A 61 3.92 -15.17 -8.28
C HIS A 61 3.94 -13.65 -8.04
N ILE A 62 3.76 -12.82 -9.08
CA ILE A 62 3.69 -11.36 -8.89
C ILE A 62 2.46 -10.98 -8.06
N ILE A 63 1.31 -11.63 -8.32
CA ILE A 63 0.09 -11.42 -7.53
C ILE A 63 0.29 -11.85 -6.07
N LEU A 64 0.99 -12.98 -5.83
CA LEU A 64 1.33 -13.43 -4.48
C LEU A 64 2.25 -12.42 -3.77
N LEU A 65 3.26 -11.92 -4.46
CA LEU A 65 4.23 -10.98 -3.92
C LEU A 65 3.53 -9.66 -3.55
N LEU A 66 2.65 -9.16 -4.43
CA LEU A 66 1.74 -8.05 -4.13
C LEU A 66 0.86 -8.31 -2.91
N LEU A 67 0.26 -9.50 -2.79
CA LEU A 67 -0.60 -9.85 -1.67
C LEU A 67 0.17 -9.89 -0.34
N ILE A 68 1.39 -10.44 -0.35
CA ILE A 68 2.27 -10.51 0.82
C ILE A 68 2.69 -9.10 1.26
N ILE A 69 3.16 -8.26 0.32
CA ILE A 69 3.57 -6.88 0.64
C ILE A 69 2.37 -6.09 1.18
N ASN A 70 1.21 -6.19 0.53
CA ASN A 70 0.01 -5.49 0.98
C ASN A 70 -0.43 -5.96 2.38
N PHE A 71 -0.35 -7.26 2.67
CA PHE A 71 -0.65 -7.79 4.00
C PHE A 71 0.32 -7.28 5.07
N ILE A 72 1.62 -7.18 4.76
CA ILE A 72 2.62 -6.58 5.65
C ILE A 72 2.30 -5.12 5.94
N VAL A 73 1.96 -4.33 4.91
CA VAL A 73 1.54 -2.93 5.06
C VAL A 73 0.29 -2.83 5.95
N GLN A 74 -0.71 -3.67 5.72
CA GLN A 74 -1.92 -3.69 6.55
C GLN A 74 -1.61 -4.01 8.01
N LEU A 75 -0.69 -4.94 8.29
CA LEU A 75 -0.33 -5.30 9.67
C LEU A 75 0.60 -4.32 10.37
N THR A 76 1.26 -3.41 9.64
CA THR A 76 2.24 -2.48 10.20
C THR A 76 1.72 -1.05 10.20
N ASN A 77 1.49 -0.46 9.00
CA ASN A 77 1.08 0.94 8.87
C ASN A 77 -0.30 1.21 9.46
N ILE A 78 -1.29 0.35 9.20
CA ILE A 78 -2.65 0.62 9.69
C ILE A 78 -2.70 0.62 11.22
N PRO A 79 -2.10 -0.34 11.96
CA PRO A 79 -2.01 -0.26 13.41
C PRO A 79 -1.27 0.98 13.94
N TRP A 80 -0.19 1.42 13.27
CA TRP A 80 0.54 2.62 13.67
C TRP A 80 -0.31 3.89 13.51
N ILE A 81 -1.01 4.03 12.37
CA ILE A 81 -1.95 5.13 12.12
C ILE A 81 -3.12 5.09 13.11
N LEU A 82 -3.67 3.90 13.37
CA LEU A 82 -4.79 3.71 14.28
C LEU A 82 -4.40 4.06 15.72
N ASN A 83 -3.17 3.71 16.14
CA ASN A 83 -2.63 4.08 17.43
C ASN A 83 -2.40 5.60 17.54
N TYR A 84 -1.94 6.24 16.46
CA TYR A 84 -1.82 7.69 16.39
C TYR A 84 -3.19 8.38 16.57
N TYR A 85 -4.24 7.91 15.88
CA TYR A 85 -5.59 8.46 16.04
C TYR A 85 -6.21 8.21 17.42
N ARG A 86 -5.80 7.14 18.11
CA ARG A 86 -6.22 6.88 19.49
C ARG A 86 -5.51 7.79 20.50
N LEU A 87 -4.21 7.98 20.36
CA LEU A 87 -3.38 8.70 21.34
C LEU A 87 -3.31 10.21 21.07
N GLY A 88 -3.54 10.64 19.83
CA GLY A 88 -3.34 12.03 19.39
C GLY A 88 -1.86 12.42 19.22
N TYR A 89 -0.93 11.49 19.46
CA TYR A 89 0.51 11.67 19.29
C TYR A 89 1.18 10.36 18.84
N VAL A 90 2.36 10.46 18.24
CA VAL A 90 3.14 9.29 17.82
C VAL A 90 3.72 8.61 19.06
N TRP A 91 3.41 7.32 19.26
CA TRP A 91 3.81 6.58 20.46
C TRP A 91 5.34 6.50 20.64
N LEU A 92 6.07 6.26 19.54
CA LEU A 92 7.53 6.25 19.50
C LEU A 92 8.03 7.47 18.74
N GLN A 93 8.26 8.59 19.43
CA GLN A 93 8.81 9.82 18.84
C GLN A 93 10.33 9.75 18.57
N ASN A 94 10.87 8.56 18.39
CA ASN A 94 12.28 8.37 18.08
C ASN A 94 12.50 8.74 16.60
N PRO A 95 13.49 9.59 16.25
CA PRO A 95 13.81 9.92 14.86
C PRO A 95 14.05 8.68 13.99
N PHE A 96 14.64 7.62 14.56
CA PHE A 96 14.82 6.35 13.86
C PHE A 96 13.49 5.68 13.49
N PHE A 97 12.50 5.70 14.40
CA PHE A 97 11.19 5.13 14.15
C PHE A 97 10.42 5.95 13.11
N CYS A 98 10.42 7.28 13.21
CA CYS A 98 9.76 8.15 12.24
C CYS A 98 10.33 7.98 10.82
N LEU A 99 11.65 7.89 10.70
CA LEU A 99 12.31 7.63 9.41
C LEU A 99 11.93 6.24 8.88
N THR A 100 11.97 5.22 9.73
CA THR A 100 11.59 3.84 9.36
C THR A 100 10.15 3.77 8.89
N TRP A 101 9.23 4.41 9.61
CA TRP A 101 7.82 4.47 9.24
C TRP A 101 7.63 5.19 7.91
N THR A 102 8.25 6.36 7.71
CA THR A 102 8.15 7.12 6.46
C THR A 102 8.69 6.32 5.26
N VAL A 103 9.87 5.71 5.41
CA VAL A 103 10.47 4.88 4.35
C VAL A 103 9.62 3.65 4.06
N THR A 104 9.04 3.05 5.10
CA THR A 104 8.20 1.85 4.95
C THR A 104 6.87 2.21 4.28
N ASP A 105 6.24 3.33 4.64
CA ASP A 105 4.99 3.77 4.04
C ASP A 105 5.16 4.15 2.57
N GLU A 106 6.02 5.12 2.29
CA GLU A 106 6.26 5.60 0.92
C GLU A 106 6.92 4.53 0.06
N GLY A 107 7.93 3.83 0.58
CA GLY A 107 8.67 2.81 -0.15
C GLY A 107 7.81 1.60 -0.51
N LEU A 108 7.03 1.08 0.44
CA LEU A 108 6.13 -0.04 0.14
C LEU A 108 4.97 0.39 -0.75
N PHE A 109 4.46 1.62 -0.60
CA PHE A 109 3.42 2.14 -1.50
C PHE A 109 3.92 2.21 -2.95
N ILE A 110 5.10 2.81 -3.19
CA ILE A 110 5.72 2.87 -4.52
C ILE A 110 5.95 1.46 -5.07
N THR A 111 6.48 0.55 -4.25
CA THR A 111 6.73 -0.84 -4.65
C THR A 111 5.44 -1.53 -5.09
N ILE A 112 4.35 -1.40 -4.32
CA ILE A 112 3.04 -1.94 -4.69
C ILE A 112 2.56 -1.34 -6.02
N THR A 113 2.66 -0.02 -6.20
CA THR A 113 2.21 0.65 -7.43
C THR A 113 3.00 0.18 -8.65
N VAL A 114 4.32 0.07 -8.54
CA VAL A 114 5.20 -0.40 -9.62
C VAL A 114 4.92 -1.85 -9.97
N LEU A 115 4.81 -2.73 -8.97
CA LEU A 115 4.48 -4.14 -9.18
C LEU A 115 3.09 -4.33 -9.78
N PHE A 116 2.12 -3.51 -9.37
CA PHE A 116 0.77 -3.54 -9.93
C PHE A 116 0.75 -3.08 -11.39
N ALA A 117 1.42 -1.96 -11.69
CA ALA A 117 1.58 -1.48 -13.06
C ALA A 117 2.26 -2.56 -13.92
N TRP A 118 3.32 -3.18 -13.41
CA TRP A 118 3.99 -4.27 -14.09
C TRP A 118 3.05 -5.46 -14.36
N ALA A 119 2.29 -5.92 -13.36
CA ALA A 119 1.34 -7.01 -13.51
C ALA A 119 0.28 -6.72 -14.60
N THR A 120 -0.16 -5.46 -14.72
CA THR A 120 -1.10 -5.06 -15.78
C THR A 120 -0.46 -5.06 -17.16
N ILE A 121 0.79 -4.58 -17.29
CA ILE A 121 1.55 -4.62 -18.54
C ILE A 121 1.79 -6.07 -18.97
N GLU A 122 2.21 -6.94 -18.04
CA GLU A 122 2.45 -8.36 -18.30
C GLU A 122 1.19 -9.07 -18.82
N ARG A 123 0.02 -8.79 -18.20
CA ARG A 123 -1.27 -9.32 -18.67
C ARG A 123 -1.67 -8.77 -20.03
N HIS A 124 -1.44 -7.48 -20.28
CA HIS A 124 -1.74 -6.88 -21.57
C HIS A 124 -0.90 -7.50 -22.69
N ILE A 125 0.40 -7.67 -22.47
CA ILE A 125 1.31 -8.29 -23.43
C ILE A 125 0.92 -9.74 -23.73
N LEU A 126 0.52 -10.53 -22.74
CA LEU A 126 -0.01 -11.87 -23.00
C LEU A 126 -1.21 -11.84 -23.94
N ILE A 127 -2.27 -11.14 -23.54
CA ILE A 127 -3.57 -11.22 -24.22
C ILE A 127 -3.47 -10.75 -25.68
N PHE A 128 -2.69 -9.70 -25.95
CA PHE A 128 -2.61 -9.10 -27.28
C PHE A 128 -1.42 -9.58 -28.11
N HIS A 129 -0.41 -10.19 -27.48
CA HIS A 129 0.83 -10.57 -28.12
C HIS A 129 1.32 -11.98 -27.72
N ASP A 130 0.42 -12.97 -27.65
CA ASP A 130 0.74 -14.37 -27.32
C ASP A 130 1.94 -14.95 -28.09
N ARG A 131 2.16 -14.53 -29.35
CA ARG A 131 3.32 -14.97 -30.16
C ARG A 131 4.66 -14.37 -29.73
N LEU A 132 4.69 -13.22 -29.06
CA LEU A 132 5.93 -12.58 -28.58
C LEU A 132 6.50 -13.28 -27.34
N VAL A 133 5.66 -14.02 -26.59
CA VAL A 133 6.00 -14.67 -25.30
C VAL A 133 6.18 -16.19 -25.44
N SER A 134 6.19 -16.73 -26.67
CA SER A 134 6.18 -18.18 -26.92
C SER A 134 7.48 -18.93 -26.53
N THR A 135 8.54 -18.22 -26.13
CA THR A 135 9.84 -18.82 -25.80
C THR A 135 10.19 -18.60 -24.33
N LYS A 136 10.45 -19.70 -23.59
CA LYS A 136 10.75 -19.68 -22.13
C LYS A 136 11.86 -18.70 -21.73
N TYR A 137 12.82 -18.42 -22.61
CA TYR A 137 13.91 -17.47 -22.38
C TYR A 137 13.50 -15.99 -22.42
N LYS A 138 12.52 -15.60 -23.26
CA LYS A 138 11.99 -14.22 -23.27
C LYS A 138 11.05 -13.96 -22.10
N LEU A 139 10.40 -15.02 -21.61
CA LEU A 139 9.55 -14.98 -20.43
C LEU A 139 10.39 -14.73 -19.16
N ILE A 140 11.58 -15.34 -19.03
CA ILE A 140 12.53 -15.02 -17.93
C ILE A 140 12.99 -13.56 -18.00
N PHE A 141 13.36 -13.06 -19.19
CA PHE A 141 13.90 -11.70 -19.32
C PHE A 141 12.84 -10.62 -19.06
N PHE A 142 11.58 -10.83 -19.43
CA PHE A 142 10.50 -9.91 -19.09
C PHE A 142 10.00 -10.09 -17.65
N HIS A 143 9.89 -11.32 -17.15
CA HIS A 143 9.32 -11.57 -15.81
C HIS A 143 10.28 -11.21 -14.66
N TYR A 144 11.61 -11.33 -14.84
CA TYR A 144 12.59 -11.05 -13.78
C TYR A 144 13.17 -9.63 -13.77
N LEU A 145 13.04 -8.87 -14.85
CA LEU A 145 13.54 -7.48 -14.91
C LEU A 145 12.97 -6.54 -13.82
N PRO A 146 11.67 -6.61 -13.47
CA PRO A 146 11.07 -5.74 -12.45
C PRO A 146 11.13 -6.29 -11.03
N THR A 147 11.68 -7.49 -10.84
CA THR A 147 11.96 -8.03 -9.49
C THR A 147 13.41 -7.79 -9.06
N VAL A 148 14.26 -7.31 -9.98
CA VAL A 148 15.70 -7.04 -9.74
C VAL A 148 16.01 -5.53 -9.73
N ILE A 149 15.14 -4.69 -10.29
CA ILE A 149 15.21 -3.21 -10.27
C ILE A 149 14.17 -2.69 -9.29
#